data_AF-A0A3C0L0Q7-F1
#
_entry.id   AF-A0A3C0L0Q7-F1
#
_cell.length_a   1.000
_cell.length_b   1.000
_cell.length_c   1.000
_cell.angle_alpha   90.00
_cell.angle_beta   90.00
_cell.angle_gamma   90.00
#
_symmetry.space_group_name_H-M   'P 1'
#
loop_
_entity.id
_entity.type
_entity.pdbx_description
1 polymer ?
#
loop_
_entity_poly.entity_id
_entity_poly.type
_entity_poly.pdbx_seq_one_letter_code
_entity_poly.pdbx_strand_id
1 'polypeptide(L)'
;MGCFVYLLIRMIGLLPRPLLQVLGRLFGLWLFYARSKSRRITEINLARCFPKNTARINHRLTRESLIATCQTALETPAVWC
;
A
#
# COMPACT_ATOMS: atom_id res chain seq x y z
N MET A 1 13.42 -22.86 -1.50
CA MET A 1 12.42 -21.77 -1.61
C MET A 1 12.65 -20.61 -0.64
N GLY A 2 12.98 -20.82 0.65
CA GLY A 2 13.18 -19.72 1.61
C GLY A 2 14.31 -18.72 1.27
N CYS A 3 15.43 -19.21 0.74
CA CYS A 3 16.57 -18.35 0.38
C CYS A 3 16.21 -17.32 -0.70
N PHE A 4 15.40 -17.70 -1.69
CA PHE A 4 15.00 -16.81 -2.78
C PHE A 4 14.14 -15.63 -2.28
N VAL A 5 13.13 -15.92 -1.44
CA VAL A 5 12.26 -14.87 -0.87
C VAL A 5 13.07 -13.93 0.03
N TYR A 6 13.99 -14.48 0.82
CA TYR A 6 14.89 -13.66 1.65
C TYR A 6 15.77 -12.73 0.81
N LEU A 7 16.39 -13.25 -0.26
CA LEU A 7 17.19 -12.44 -1.17
C LEU A 7 16.38 -11.34 -1.84
N LEU A 8 15.15 -11.62 -2.27
CA LEU A 8 14.25 -10.60 -2.84
C LEU A 8 13.94 -9.49 -1.83
N ILE A 9 13.57 -9.84 -0.60
CA ILE A 9 13.27 -8.86 0.46
C ILE A 9 14.51 -8.00 0.73
N ARG A 10 15.69 -8.61 0.82
CA ARG A 10 16.95 -7.90 1.04
C ARG A 10 17.30 -6.97 -0.11
N MET A 11 17.10 -7.40 -1.36
CA MET A 11 17.29 -6.53 -2.53
C MET A 11 16.36 -5.32 -2.51
N ILE A 12 15.08 -5.50 -2.13
CA ILE A 12 14.13 -4.39 -1.96
C ILE A 12 14.61 -3.43 -0.86
N GLY A 13 15.13 -3.96 0.25
CA GLY A 13 15.64 -3.15 1.36
C GLY A 13 16.85 -2.26 1.00
N LEU A 14 17.59 -2.60 -0.06
CA LEU A 14 18.74 -1.83 -0.54
C LEU A 14 18.34 -0.68 -1.49
N LEU A 15 17.10 -0.64 -1.97
CA LEU A 15 16.64 0.43 -2.85
C LEU A 15 16.50 1.76 -2.10
N PRO A 16 16.87 2.90 -2.71
CA PRO A 16 16.60 4.22 -2.13
C PRO A 16 15.12 4.46 -1.85
N ARG A 17 14.81 5.11 -0.73
CA ARG A 17 13.44 5.45 -0.31
C ARG A 17 12.56 6.08 -1.41
N PRO A 18 13.04 7.05 -2.22
CA PRO A 18 12.20 7.64 -3.28
C PRO A 18 11.70 6.62 -4.31
N LEU A 19 12.52 5.62 -4.66
CA LEU A 19 12.13 4.54 -5.57
C LEU A 19 11.04 3.67 -4.95
N LEU A 20 11.20 3.30 -3.67
CA LEU A 20 10.19 2.53 -2.94
C LEU A 20 8.87 3.30 -2.83
N GLN A 21 8.92 4.62 -2.64
CA GLN A 21 7.72 5.46 -2.60
C GLN A 21 6.99 5.52 -3.95
N VAL A 22 7.73 5.60 -5.06
CA VAL A 22 7.17 5.56 -6.41
C VAL A 22 6.53 4.19 -6.69
N LEU A 23 7.25 3.10 -6.41
CA LEU A 23 6.73 1.74 -6.59
C LEU A 23 5.49 1.50 -5.73
N GLY A 24 5.52 1.92 -4.46
CA GLY A 24 4.39 1.79 -3.55
C GLY A 24 3.17 2.59 -4.03
N ARG A 25 3.38 3.78 -4.60
CA ARG A 25 2.30 4.55 -5.26
C ARG A 25 1.75 3.81 -6.47
N LEU A 26 2.58 3.26 -7.34
CA LEU A 26 2.13 2.51 -8.52
C LEU A 26 1.30 1.28 -8.12
N PHE A 27 1.76 0.48 -7.16
CA PHE A 27 1.01 -0.67 -6.67
C PHE A 27 -0.28 -0.27 -5.96
N GLY A 28 -0.26 0.78 -5.13
CA GLY A 28 -1.45 1.29 -4.46
C GLY A 28 -2.52 1.77 -5.44
N LEU A 29 -2.11 2.48 -6.50
CA LEU A 29 -3.01 2.90 -7.59
C LEU A 29 -3.56 1.70 -8.35
N TRP A 30 -2.72 0.71 -8.65
CA TRP A 30 -3.17 -0.51 -9.30
C TRP A 30 -4.22 -1.24 -8.47
N LEU A 31 -3.99 -1.43 -7.16
CA LEU A 31 -4.99 -2.02 -6.25
C LEU A 31 -6.29 -1.21 -6.20
N PHE A 32 -6.17 0.12 -6.28
CA PHE A 32 -7.33 1.02 -6.30
C PHE A 32 -8.16 0.85 -7.59
N TYR A 33 -7.54 0.85 -8.77
CA TYR A 33 -8.27 0.75 -10.04
C TYR A 33 -8.72 -0.68 -10.37
N ALA A 34 -7.97 -1.70 -9.95
CA ALA A 34 -8.26 -3.12 -10.24
C ALA A 34 -9.44 -3.70 -9.42
N ARG A 35 -10.21 -2.88 -8.70
CA ARG A 35 -11.31 -3.33 -7.80
C ARG A 35 -10.86 -4.42 -6.82
N SER A 36 -9.65 -4.29 -6.29
CA SER A 36 -9.05 -5.30 -5.41
C SER A 36 -9.87 -5.54 -4.14
N LYS A 37 -9.70 -6.72 -3.54
CA LYS A 37 -10.23 -7.03 -2.20
C LYS A 37 -9.79 -5.98 -1.17
N SER A 38 -8.53 -5.54 -1.23
CA SER A 38 -7.98 -4.52 -0.34
C SER A 38 -8.75 -3.21 -0.46
N ARG A 39 -9.04 -2.74 -1.67
CA ARG A 39 -9.89 -1.55 -1.89
C ARG A 39 -11.25 -1.70 -1.22
N ARG A 40 -11.95 -2.81 -1.47
CA ARG A 40 -13.30 -3.05 -0.91
C ARG A 40 -13.28 -3.03 0.62
N ILE A 41 -12.29 -3.68 1.23
CA ILE A 41 -12.15 -3.70 2.70
C ILE A 41 -11.87 -2.29 3.23
N THR A 42 -10.98 -1.53 2.59
CA THR A 42 -10.69 -0.15 2.98
C THR A 42 -11.93 0.74 2.88
N GLU A 43 -12.74 0.62 1.82
CA GLU A 43 -13.99 1.37 1.67
C GLU A 43 -15.00 1.03 2.78
N ILE A 44 -15.17 -0.26 3.11
CA ILE A 44 -16.04 -0.71 4.21
C ILE A 44 -15.55 -0.14 5.55
N ASN A 45 -14.24 -0.22 5.81
CA ASN A 45 -13.66 0.28 7.05
C ASN A 45 -13.83 1.79 7.17
N LEU A 46 -13.56 2.56 6.11
CA LEU A 46 -13.74 4.01 6.12
C LEU A 46 -15.21 4.43 6.30
N ALA A 47 -16.15 3.71 5.70
CA ALA A 47 -17.58 3.96 5.91
C ALA A 47 -18.01 3.71 7.36
N ARG A 48 -17.44 2.69 8.02
CA ARG A 48 -17.74 2.35 9.41
C ARG A 48 -17.05 3.29 10.42
N CYS A 49 -15.77 3.57 10.21
CA CYS A 49 -14.97 4.39 11.13
C CYS A 49 -15.22 5.88 10.96
N PHE A 50 -15.55 6.33 9.75
CA PHE A 50 -15.82 7.74 9.43
C PHE A 50 -17.19 7.92 8.77
N PRO A 51 -18.30 7.61 9.47
CA PRO A 51 -19.65 7.65 8.90
C PRO A 51 -20.12 9.06 8.52
N LYS A 52 -19.50 10.10 9.07
CA LYS A 52 -19.81 11.52 8.78
C LYS A 52 -19.08 12.06 7.55
N ASN A 53 -18.12 11.32 6.99
CA ASN A 53 -17.39 11.75 5.81
C ASN A 53 -18.27 11.65 4.56
N THR A 54 -18.09 12.59 3.63
CA THR A 54 -18.70 12.48 2.31
C THR A 54 -18.08 11.32 1.52
N ALA A 55 -18.83 10.78 0.56
CA ALA A 55 -18.34 9.73 -0.34
C ALA A 55 -17.05 10.14 -1.07
N ARG A 56 -16.91 11.42 -1.44
CA ARG A 56 -15.70 11.96 -2.09
C ARG A 56 -14.47 11.91 -1.18
N ILE A 57 -14.63 12.24 0.10
CA ILE A 57 -13.55 12.17 1.10
C ILE A 57 -13.13 10.72 1.29
N ASN A 58 -14.10 9.82 1.52
CA ASN A 58 -13.80 8.40 1.71
C ASN A 58 -13.15 7.78 0.47
N HIS A 59 -13.58 8.14 -0.74
CA HIS A 59 -12.95 7.68 -1.98
C HIS A 59 -11.49 8.13 -2.09
N ARG A 60 -11.18 9.39 -1.74
CA ARG A 60 -9.80 9.88 -1.68
C ARG A 60 -9.00 9.12 -0.62
N LEU A 61 -9.54 8.96 0.58
CA LEU A 61 -8.88 8.25 1.67
C LEU A 61 -8.62 6.78 1.34
N THR A 62 -9.53 6.10 0.62
CA THR A 62 -9.30 4.74 0.13
C THR A 62 -8.05 4.68 -0.75
N ARG A 63 -7.93 5.60 -1.72
CA ARG A 63 -6.75 5.67 -2.60
C ARG A 63 -5.46 5.91 -1.82
N GLU A 64 -5.45 6.92 -0.95
CA GLU A 64 -4.26 7.27 -0.16
C GLU A 64 -3.86 6.15 0.81
N SER A 65 -4.84 5.49 1.44
CA SER A 65 -4.59 4.37 2.35
C SER A 65 -3.93 3.18 1.64
N LEU A 66 -4.36 2.83 0.41
CA LEU A 66 -3.74 1.77 -0.36
C LEU A 66 -2.32 2.13 -0.80
N ILE A 67 -2.10 3.37 -1.24
CA ILE A 67 -0.76 3.88 -1.59
C ILE A 67 0.17 3.78 -0.37
N ALA A 68 -0.25 4.32 0.78
CA ALA A 68 0.54 4.29 2.01
C ALA A 68 0.84 2.85 2.45
N THR A 69 -0.14 1.95 2.37
CA THR A 69 0.05 0.53 2.72
C THR A 69 1.12 -0.14 1.84
N CYS A 70 1.07 0.09 0.53
CA CYS A 70 2.08 -0.45 -0.40
C CYS A 70 3.46 0.18 -0.19
N GLN A 71 3.53 1.48 0.08
CA GLN A 71 4.79 2.15 0.43
C GLN A 71 5.39 1.55 1.70
N THR A 72 4.60 1.43 2.78
CA THR A 72 5.04 0.80 4.03
C THR A 72 5.51 -0.62 3.80
N ALA A 73 4.78 -1.43 3.02
CA ALA A 73 5.18 -2.81 2.72
C ALA A 73 6.54 -2.89 2.00
N LEU A 74 6.84 -1.93 1.11
CA LEU A 74 8.11 -1.88 0.39
C LEU A 74 9.24 -1.21 1.18
N GLU A 75 8.95 -0.31 2.11
CA GLU A 75 9.95 0.33 2.97
C GLU A 75 10.36 -0.56 4.15
N THR A 76 9.46 -1.43 4.61
CA THR A 76 9.67 -2.34 5.74
C THR A 76 10.97 -3.17 5.66
N PRO A 77 11.32 -3.78 4.51
CA PRO A 77 12.57 -4.55 4.37
C PRO A 77 13.83 -3.75 4.71
N ALA A 78 13.88 -2.46 4.39
CA ALA A 78 15.04 -1.60 4.67
C ALA A 78 15.24 -1.34 6.18
N VAL A 79 14.23 -1.64 7.01
CA VAL A 79 14.26 -1.43 8.47
C VAL A 79 14.57 -2.72 9.23
N TRP A 80 14.14 -3.88 8.71
CA TRP A 80 14.20 -5.16 9.43
C TRP A 80 15.18 -6.20 8.89
N CYS A 81 15.75 -6.01 7.70
CA CYS A 81 16.67 -6.98 7.05
C CYS A 81 18.09 -6.45 6.97
#